data_AF-A0A7S2KKM8-F1
#
_entry.id   AF-A0A7S2KKM8-F1
#
_cell.length_a   1.000
_cell.length_b   1.000
_cell.length_c   1.000
_cell.angle_alpha   90.00
_cell.angle_beta   90.00
_cell.angle_gamma   90.00
#
_symmetry.space_group_name_H-M   'P 1'
#
loop_
_entity.id
_entity.type
_entity.pdbx_description
1 polymer ?
#
loop_
_entity_poly.entity_id
_entity_poly.type
_entity_poly.pdbx_seq_one_letter_code
_entity_poly.pdbx_strand_id
1 'polypeptide(L)'
;MPSRLRMQWWRDAIADVYDNKSNDAASPSSQDPIIRSLTSSRKFNPTLRSLTHAIETHGLTYRFLRRIMEAREEDLSITQYEKRRDVAQYGEDTVSNILYLSLETVGVRDDESDKVASDIGVGLGVLTALRSTAFRASQGECSIPLDLATKHDISMDTLYQAWDASINDGDKDSEQLEQAAAAKESLRGATMEMVEMASFHFHRARENQGKVPKEGRMCLLPAVCGLKYLDSLNECNYDVLHPVLVGGGDDAAAVALERRRKLSLMMMMGRTWLTGTF
;
A
#
# COMPACT_ATOMS: atom_id res chain seq x y z
N MET A 1 19.17 -8.13 8.18
CA MET A 1 19.28 -8.71 9.55
C MET A 1 18.42 -7.97 10.59
N PRO A 2 18.51 -6.64 10.78
CA PRO A 2 17.70 -5.95 11.79
C PRO A 2 16.18 -5.94 11.51
N SER A 3 15.79 -5.84 10.23
CA SER A 3 14.39 -5.88 9.79
C SER A 3 13.71 -7.21 10.11
N ARG A 4 14.38 -8.33 9.83
CA ARG A 4 13.88 -9.68 10.16
C ARG A 4 13.70 -9.90 11.65
N LEU A 5 14.65 -9.44 12.48
CA LEU A 5 14.51 -9.52 13.94
C LEU A 5 13.29 -8.74 14.44
N ARG A 6 13.00 -7.58 13.84
CA ARG A 6 11.78 -6.80 14.18
C ARG A 6 10.50 -7.51 13.73
N MET A 7 10.49 -8.15 12.56
CA MET A 7 9.34 -8.94 12.11
C MET A 7 9.07 -10.13 13.03
N GLN A 8 10.13 -10.86 13.41
CA GLN A 8 10.03 -11.95 14.38
C GLN A 8 9.49 -11.46 15.72
N TRP A 9 9.96 -10.31 16.20
CA TRP A 9 9.46 -9.72 17.44
C TRP A 9 7.95 -9.47 17.39
N TRP A 10 7.44 -8.92 16.28
CA TRP A 10 5.99 -8.69 16.11
C TRP A 10 5.20 -9.99 16.00
N ARG A 11 5.74 -10.98 15.29
CA ARG A 11 5.14 -12.32 15.16
C ARG A 11 4.93 -12.95 16.53
N ASP A 12 5.97 -12.99 17.34
CA ASP A 12 5.91 -13.56 18.68
C ASP A 12 4.97 -12.74 19.58
N ALA A 13 5.06 -11.41 19.52
CA ALA A 13 4.25 -10.53 20.36
C ALA A 13 2.75 -10.64 20.08
N ILE A 14 2.36 -10.78 18.81
CA ILE A 14 0.95 -10.98 18.44
C ILE A 14 0.51 -12.40 18.78
N ALA A 15 1.34 -13.42 18.52
CA ALA A 15 1.03 -14.80 18.90
C ALA A 15 0.75 -14.93 20.40
N ASP A 16 1.58 -14.30 21.24
CA ASP A 16 1.40 -14.27 22.70
C ASP A 16 0.03 -13.72 23.14
N VAL A 17 -0.51 -12.73 22.41
CA VAL A 17 -1.84 -12.15 22.67
C VAL A 17 -2.95 -13.17 22.38
N TYR A 18 -2.84 -13.93 21.30
CA TYR A 18 -3.86 -14.93 20.93
C TYR A 18 -3.75 -16.23 21.72
N ASP A 19 -2.56 -16.59 22.20
CA ASP A 19 -2.33 -17.79 23.01
C ASP A 19 -2.86 -17.65 24.47
N ASN A 20 -3.49 -16.52 24.83
CA ASN A 20 -4.09 -16.27 26.15
C ASN A 20 -3.11 -16.47 27.34
N LYS A 21 -1.82 -16.14 27.16
CA LYS A 21 -0.83 -16.19 28.27
C LYS A 21 -0.77 -14.92 29.12
N SER A 22 -1.66 -13.97 28.90
CA SER A 22 -1.75 -12.75 29.69
C SER A 22 -3.09 -12.68 30.43
N ASN A 23 -3.19 -13.38 31.56
CA ASN A 23 -3.70 -12.76 32.80
C ASN A 23 -3.60 -13.60 34.08
N ASP A 24 -3.34 -14.92 34.04
CA ASP A 24 -3.21 -15.73 35.26
C ASP A 24 -1.95 -16.59 35.29
N ALA A 25 -0.80 -15.93 35.33
CA ALA A 25 0.35 -16.41 36.10
C ALA A 25 1.44 -15.35 36.06
N ALA A 26 1.71 -14.76 37.22
CA ALA A 26 3.09 -14.57 37.59
C ALA A 26 3.79 -15.93 37.41
N SER A 27 4.45 -16.14 36.28
CA SER A 27 5.64 -16.98 36.26
C SER A 27 6.82 -16.02 36.45
N PRO A 28 7.19 -15.70 37.70
CA PRO A 28 8.46 -15.04 37.93
C PRO A 28 9.57 -15.99 37.48
N SER A 29 10.71 -15.44 37.06
CA SER A 29 12.00 -16.14 36.89
C SER A 29 12.32 -16.85 35.56
N SER A 30 12.29 -16.13 34.42
CA SER A 30 13.42 -16.31 33.50
C SER A 30 14.59 -15.48 34.06
N GLN A 31 15.63 -16.12 34.61
CA GLN A 31 16.87 -15.41 35.02
C GLN A 31 17.59 -14.79 33.82
N ASP A 32 17.24 -15.21 32.61
CA ASP A 32 17.81 -14.68 31.38
C ASP A 32 17.46 -13.18 31.21
N PRO A 33 18.47 -12.28 31.22
CA PRO A 33 18.25 -10.85 31.03
C PRO A 33 17.62 -10.53 29.66
N ILE A 34 17.83 -11.36 28.64
CA ILE A 34 17.29 -11.17 27.29
C ILE A 34 15.78 -11.36 27.30
N ILE A 35 15.29 -12.45 27.89
CA ILE A 35 13.85 -12.73 27.99
C ILE A 35 13.14 -11.65 28.80
N ARG A 36 13.74 -11.20 29.91
CA ARG A 36 13.21 -10.09 30.71
C ARG A 36 13.09 -8.80 29.89
N SER A 37 14.11 -8.48 29.09
CA SER A 37 14.11 -7.31 28.22
C SER A 37 13.03 -7.41 27.14
N LEU A 38 12.89 -8.57 26.50
CA LEU A 38 11.85 -8.82 25.47
C LEU A 38 10.43 -8.70 26.05
N THR A 39 10.16 -9.33 27.20
CA THR A 39 8.86 -9.24 27.88
C THR A 39 8.54 -7.80 28.28
N SER A 40 9.54 -7.06 28.79
CA SER A 40 9.37 -5.64 29.13
C SER A 40 9.06 -4.81 27.87
N SER A 41 9.80 -5.05 26.79
CA SER A 41 9.60 -4.37 25.50
C SER A 41 8.18 -4.59 24.95
N ARG A 42 7.66 -5.83 24.99
CA ARG A 42 6.27 -6.13 24.59
C ARG A 42 5.25 -5.42 25.48
N LYS A 43 5.40 -5.54 26.80
CA LYS A 43 4.46 -4.97 27.78
C LYS A 43 4.31 -3.45 27.68
N PHE A 44 5.40 -2.72 27.43
CA PHE A 44 5.38 -1.26 27.38
C PHE A 44 5.18 -0.69 25.97
N ASN A 45 5.08 -1.52 24.93
CA ASN A 45 4.83 -1.06 23.58
C ASN A 45 3.38 -0.52 23.44
N PRO A 46 3.17 0.79 23.15
CA PRO A 46 1.83 1.37 23.10
C PRO A 46 1.00 0.82 21.95
N THR A 47 1.61 0.56 20.79
CA THR A 47 0.93 0.01 19.61
C THR A 47 0.43 -1.40 19.88
N LEU A 48 1.27 -2.26 20.48
CA LEU A 48 0.86 -3.61 20.86
C LEU A 48 -0.28 -3.56 21.87
N ARG A 49 -0.22 -2.69 22.88
CA ARG A 49 -1.29 -2.53 23.88
C ARG A 49 -2.62 -2.13 23.24
N SER A 50 -2.62 -1.16 22.33
CA SER A 50 -3.82 -0.75 21.60
C SER A 50 -4.34 -1.87 20.71
N LEU A 51 -3.45 -2.62 20.06
CA LEU A 51 -3.81 -3.78 19.25
C LEU A 51 -4.40 -4.90 20.12
N THR A 52 -3.81 -5.23 21.26
CA THR A 52 -4.35 -6.20 22.23
C THR A 52 -5.75 -5.82 22.65
N HIS A 53 -5.97 -4.55 23.02
CA HIS A 53 -7.31 -4.06 23.36
C HIS A 53 -8.30 -4.22 22.21
N ALA A 54 -7.90 -3.91 20.97
CA ALA A 54 -8.76 -4.09 19.80
C ALA A 54 -9.06 -5.58 19.51
N ILE A 55 -8.06 -6.46 19.66
CA ILE A 55 -8.21 -7.92 19.52
C ILE A 55 -9.23 -8.44 20.54
N GLU A 56 -9.08 -8.08 21.81
CA GLU A 56 -9.99 -8.49 22.89
C GLU A 56 -11.40 -7.92 22.71
N THR A 57 -11.52 -6.66 22.30
CA THR A 57 -12.81 -5.96 22.18
C THR A 57 -13.61 -6.43 20.96
N HIS A 58 -12.95 -6.67 19.84
CA HIS A 58 -13.61 -6.95 18.55
C HIS A 58 -13.43 -8.39 18.08
N GLY A 59 -12.64 -9.21 18.78
CA GLY A 59 -12.36 -10.59 18.42
C GLY A 59 -11.62 -10.72 17.09
N LEU A 60 -10.64 -9.84 16.83
CA LEU A 60 -9.99 -9.76 15.54
C LEU A 60 -9.41 -11.12 15.10
N THR A 61 -9.50 -11.44 13.82
CA THR A 61 -9.06 -12.73 13.30
C THR A 61 -7.54 -12.77 13.17
N TYR A 62 -6.89 -13.65 13.95
CA TYR A 62 -5.43 -13.82 13.95
C TYR A 62 -4.83 -14.06 12.56
N ARG A 63 -5.53 -14.85 11.72
CA ARG A 63 -5.07 -15.19 10.36
C ARG A 63 -4.78 -13.96 9.52
N PHE A 64 -5.57 -12.90 9.62
CA PHE A 64 -5.36 -11.68 8.84
C PHE A 64 -4.10 -10.93 9.28
N LEU A 65 -3.87 -10.79 10.59
CA LEU A 65 -2.63 -10.21 11.13
C LEU A 65 -1.41 -11.05 10.73
N ARG A 66 -1.52 -12.38 10.81
CA ARG A 66 -0.44 -13.30 10.46
C ARG A 66 -0.06 -13.18 8.97
N ARG A 67 -1.03 -13.14 8.06
CA ARG A 67 -0.78 -12.97 6.61
C ARG A 67 -0.03 -11.66 6.32
N ILE A 68 -0.41 -10.56 6.98
CA ILE A 68 0.29 -9.27 6.82
C ILE A 68 1.77 -9.40 7.21
N MET A 69 2.06 -10.08 8.33
CA MET A 69 3.45 -10.27 8.78
C MET A 69 4.24 -11.18 7.83
N GLU A 70 3.63 -12.27 7.38
CA GLU A 70 4.26 -13.22 6.45
C GLU A 70 4.60 -12.55 5.12
N ALA A 71 3.64 -11.85 4.50
CA ALA A 71 3.88 -11.16 3.23
C ALA A 71 4.93 -10.07 3.37
N ARG A 72 4.90 -9.27 4.45
CA ARG A 72 5.92 -8.23 4.67
C ARG A 72 7.30 -8.80 4.97
N GLU A 73 7.40 -9.97 5.57
CA GLU A 73 8.68 -10.63 5.82
C GLU A 73 9.27 -11.21 4.52
N GLU A 74 8.44 -11.81 3.67
CA GLU A 74 8.83 -12.32 2.35
C GLU A 74 9.30 -11.20 1.42
N ASP A 75 8.57 -10.07 1.41
CA ASP A 75 8.87 -8.88 0.61
C ASP A 75 10.26 -8.28 0.93
N LEU A 76 10.79 -8.47 2.14
CA LEU A 76 12.17 -8.05 2.49
C LEU A 76 13.25 -8.75 1.65
N SER A 77 12.93 -9.87 1.00
CA SER A 77 13.82 -10.60 0.10
C SER A 77 13.52 -10.38 -1.39
N ILE A 78 12.42 -9.71 -1.72
CA ILE A 78 11.99 -9.50 -3.11
C ILE A 78 12.64 -8.22 -3.61
N THR A 79 13.55 -8.34 -4.58
CA THR A 79 14.12 -7.19 -5.28
C THR A 79 13.12 -6.60 -6.28
N GLN A 80 12.48 -7.48 -7.07
CA GLN A 80 11.50 -7.16 -8.09
C GLN A 80 10.51 -8.33 -8.19
N TYR A 81 9.21 -8.02 -8.25
CA TYR A 81 8.18 -9.04 -8.47
C TYR A 81 8.27 -9.59 -9.90
N GLU A 82 8.09 -10.91 -10.06
CA GLU A 82 8.16 -11.54 -11.39
C GLU A 82 6.96 -11.16 -12.25
N LYS A 83 5.75 -11.22 -11.68
CA LYS A 83 4.50 -10.96 -12.42
C LYS A 83 3.70 -9.87 -11.76
N ARG A 84 2.98 -9.08 -12.55
CA ARG A 84 1.99 -8.12 -12.03
C ARG A 84 0.92 -8.74 -11.11
N ARG A 85 0.63 -10.03 -11.28
CA ARG A 85 -0.28 -10.76 -10.38
C ARG A 85 0.28 -10.93 -8.97
N ASP A 86 1.60 -11.02 -8.83
CA ASP A 86 2.25 -11.18 -7.53
C ASP A 86 2.17 -9.87 -6.73
N VAL A 87 2.24 -8.72 -7.42
CA VAL A 87 1.96 -7.40 -6.81
C VAL A 87 0.52 -7.30 -6.33
N ALA A 88 -0.44 -7.80 -7.13
CA ALA A 88 -1.84 -7.86 -6.72
C ALA A 88 -2.03 -8.77 -5.50
N GLN A 89 -1.38 -9.92 -5.48
CA GLN A 89 -1.40 -10.86 -4.36
C GLN A 89 -0.78 -10.24 -3.10
N TYR A 90 0.32 -9.50 -3.23
CA TYR A 90 0.90 -8.75 -2.11
C TYR A 90 -0.08 -7.69 -1.56
N GLY A 91 -0.85 -7.03 -2.44
CA GLY A 91 -1.94 -6.14 -2.05
C GLY A 91 -3.03 -6.86 -1.24
N GLU A 92 -3.42 -8.07 -1.65
CA GLU A 92 -4.35 -8.93 -0.92
C GLU A 92 -3.80 -9.36 0.45
N ASP A 93 -2.54 -9.79 0.49
CA ASP A 93 -1.91 -10.28 1.70
C ASP A 93 -1.58 -9.17 2.71
N THR A 94 -1.52 -7.92 2.28
CA THR A 94 -1.21 -6.77 3.15
C THR A 94 -2.38 -5.82 3.35
N VAL A 95 -2.83 -5.14 2.30
CA VAL A 95 -3.82 -4.07 2.39
C VAL A 95 -5.22 -4.64 2.63
N SER A 96 -5.63 -5.69 1.91
CA SER A 96 -6.96 -6.28 2.10
C SER A 96 -7.13 -6.84 3.51
N ASN A 97 -6.11 -7.53 4.05
CA ASN A 97 -6.15 -8.03 5.43
C ASN A 97 -6.33 -6.91 6.48
N ILE A 98 -5.81 -5.70 6.24
CA ILE A 98 -6.08 -4.54 7.10
C ILE A 98 -7.54 -4.09 6.98
N LEU A 99 -8.11 -4.12 5.78
CA LEU A 99 -9.52 -3.80 5.55
C LEU A 99 -10.46 -4.83 6.19
N TYR A 100 -10.15 -6.12 6.11
CA TYR A 100 -10.90 -7.18 6.80
C TYR A 100 -10.91 -6.95 8.32
N LEU A 101 -9.73 -6.69 8.91
CA LEU A 101 -9.62 -6.35 10.33
C LEU A 101 -10.40 -5.07 10.67
N SER A 102 -10.43 -4.09 9.77
CA SER A 102 -11.20 -2.85 9.96
C SER A 102 -12.71 -3.08 9.88
N LEU A 103 -13.19 -4.02 9.06
CA LEU A 103 -14.59 -4.44 9.06
C LEU A 103 -14.95 -5.18 10.36
N GLU A 104 -14.04 -6.00 10.88
CA GLU A 104 -14.25 -6.71 12.15
C GLU A 104 -14.39 -5.76 13.35
N THR A 105 -13.69 -4.62 13.36
CA THR A 105 -13.82 -3.62 14.45
C THR A 105 -15.20 -2.97 14.51
N VAL A 106 -15.93 -2.95 13.38
CA VAL A 106 -17.31 -2.46 13.31
C VAL A 106 -18.35 -3.58 13.27
N GLY A 107 -17.93 -4.83 13.51
CA GLY A 107 -18.82 -5.99 13.61
C GLY A 107 -19.27 -6.58 12.27
N VAL A 108 -18.64 -6.23 11.16
CA VAL A 108 -18.96 -6.75 9.81
C VAL A 108 -18.03 -7.93 9.48
N ARG A 109 -18.61 -9.11 9.18
CA ARG A 109 -17.89 -10.39 8.97
C ARG A 109 -18.50 -11.25 7.86
N ASP A 110 -19.10 -10.64 6.85
CA ASP A 110 -19.75 -11.34 5.75
C ASP A 110 -18.89 -11.41 4.48
N ASP A 111 -19.08 -12.48 3.70
CA ASP A 111 -18.31 -12.74 2.49
C ASP A 111 -18.45 -11.65 1.41
N GLU A 112 -19.57 -10.95 1.34
CA GLU A 112 -19.77 -9.89 0.33
C GLU A 112 -18.96 -8.65 0.70
N SER A 113 -18.92 -8.28 1.98
CA SER A 113 -18.06 -7.20 2.49
C SER A 113 -16.58 -7.52 2.30
N ASP A 114 -16.17 -8.76 2.56
CA ASP A 114 -14.79 -9.20 2.34
C ASP A 114 -14.41 -9.14 0.85
N LYS A 115 -15.30 -9.52 -0.08
CA LYS A 115 -15.01 -9.37 -1.53
C LYS A 115 -14.76 -7.92 -1.92
N VAL A 116 -15.57 -6.98 -1.41
CA VAL A 116 -15.39 -5.55 -1.69
C VAL A 116 -14.10 -5.02 -1.07
N ALA A 117 -13.79 -5.41 0.17
CA ALA A 117 -12.54 -5.05 0.83
C ALA A 117 -11.31 -5.63 0.11
N SER A 118 -11.41 -6.87 -0.40
CA SER A 118 -10.37 -7.51 -1.22
C SER A 118 -10.06 -6.70 -2.47
N ASP A 119 -11.09 -6.32 -3.22
CA ASP A 119 -10.94 -5.50 -4.42
C ASP A 119 -10.25 -4.17 -4.13
N ILE A 120 -10.69 -3.47 -3.09
CA ILE A 120 -10.09 -2.19 -2.71
C ILE A 120 -8.63 -2.40 -2.28
N GLY A 121 -8.34 -3.42 -1.47
CA GLY A 121 -7.00 -3.70 -0.98
C GLY A 121 -6.02 -4.05 -2.10
N VAL A 122 -6.42 -4.92 -3.02
CA VAL A 122 -5.63 -5.27 -4.21
C VAL A 122 -5.37 -4.03 -5.08
N GLY A 123 -6.41 -3.26 -5.40
CA GLY A 123 -6.27 -2.04 -6.19
C GLY A 123 -5.32 -1.03 -5.54
N LEU A 124 -5.44 -0.82 -4.22
CA LEU A 124 -4.54 0.05 -3.46
C LEU A 124 -3.11 -0.48 -3.40
N GLY A 125 -2.91 -1.80 -3.33
CA GLY A 125 -1.59 -2.43 -3.37
C GLY A 125 -0.87 -2.13 -4.69
N VAL A 126 -1.55 -2.36 -5.81
CA VAL A 126 -1.03 -2.05 -7.16
C VAL A 126 -0.71 -0.56 -7.31
N LEU A 127 -1.61 0.32 -6.87
CA LEU A 127 -1.37 1.77 -6.91
C LEU A 127 -0.22 2.22 -6.01
N THR A 128 -0.01 1.53 -4.88
CA THR A 128 1.12 1.82 -3.98
C THR A 128 2.44 1.47 -4.65
N ALA A 129 2.50 0.35 -5.38
CA ALA A 129 3.68 -0.01 -6.18
C ALA A 129 3.99 1.08 -7.23
N LEU A 130 2.98 1.53 -7.99
CA LEU A 130 3.14 2.65 -8.94
C LEU A 130 3.58 3.95 -8.27
N ARG A 131 2.93 4.34 -7.18
CA ARG A 131 3.29 5.59 -6.47
C ARG A 131 4.69 5.54 -5.85
N SER A 132 5.23 4.33 -5.63
CA SER A 132 6.59 4.16 -5.13
C SER A 132 7.67 4.26 -6.21
N THR A 133 7.31 4.32 -7.50
CA THR A 133 8.26 4.23 -8.63
C THR A 133 9.40 5.23 -8.53
N ALA A 134 9.13 6.51 -8.26
CA ALA A 134 10.18 7.52 -8.14
C ALA A 134 11.14 7.25 -6.98
N PHE A 135 10.61 6.86 -5.82
CA PHE A 135 11.43 6.53 -4.64
C PHE A 135 12.27 5.28 -4.88
N ARG A 136 11.68 4.22 -5.45
CA ARG A 136 12.41 2.97 -5.73
C ARG A 136 13.48 3.17 -6.79
N ALA A 137 13.18 3.94 -7.84
CA ALA A 137 14.18 4.32 -8.84
C ALA A 137 15.37 5.05 -8.19
N SER A 138 15.14 5.97 -7.26
CA SER A 138 16.23 6.66 -6.55
C SER A 138 17.07 5.75 -5.63
N GLN A 139 16.54 4.58 -5.24
CA GLN A 139 17.26 3.56 -4.47
C GLN A 139 17.91 2.49 -5.36
N GLY A 140 17.76 2.60 -6.68
CA GLY A 140 18.23 1.60 -7.62
C GLY A 140 17.41 0.33 -7.70
N GLU A 141 16.13 0.44 -7.36
CA GLU A 141 15.18 -0.67 -7.37
C GLU A 141 14.11 -0.46 -8.46
N CYS A 142 13.79 -1.53 -9.19
CA CYS A 142 12.73 -1.50 -10.17
C CYS A 142 11.36 -1.79 -9.52
N SER A 143 10.47 -0.79 -9.54
CA SER A 143 9.08 -0.92 -9.05
C SER A 143 8.15 -1.68 -10.01
N ILE A 144 8.53 -1.81 -11.28
CA ILE A 144 7.70 -2.46 -12.31
C ILE A 144 7.97 -3.97 -12.28
N PRO A 145 6.93 -4.83 -12.29
CA PRO A 145 7.10 -6.27 -12.37
C PRO A 145 7.87 -6.71 -13.61
N LEU A 146 8.62 -7.81 -13.51
CA LEU A 146 9.52 -8.27 -14.58
C LEU A 146 8.78 -8.62 -15.89
N ASP A 147 7.57 -9.17 -15.80
CA ASP A 147 6.73 -9.47 -16.98
C ASP A 147 6.38 -8.20 -17.77
N LEU A 148 6.04 -7.11 -17.08
CA LEU A 148 5.77 -5.81 -17.70
C LEU A 148 7.05 -5.11 -18.14
N ALA A 149 8.12 -5.19 -17.34
CA ALA A 149 9.40 -4.60 -17.68
C ALA A 149 9.96 -5.20 -18.97
N THR A 150 9.87 -6.52 -19.13
CA THR A 150 10.27 -7.22 -20.37
C THR A 150 9.37 -6.85 -21.55
N LYS A 151 8.06 -6.68 -21.33
CA LYS A 151 7.10 -6.36 -22.39
C LYS A 151 7.30 -4.94 -22.96
N HIS A 152 7.73 -4.00 -22.13
CA HIS A 152 7.91 -2.58 -22.49
C HIS A 152 9.38 -2.18 -22.62
N ASP A 153 10.30 -3.15 -22.68
CA ASP A 153 11.75 -2.94 -22.77
C ASP A 153 12.33 -2.04 -21.67
N ILE A 154 11.78 -2.14 -20.45
CA ILE A 154 12.22 -1.36 -19.29
C ILE A 154 13.39 -2.07 -18.60
N SER A 155 14.59 -1.55 -18.82
CA SER A 155 15.77 -1.86 -18.01
C SER A 155 15.88 -0.93 -16.81
N MET A 156 16.80 -1.25 -15.88
CA MET A 156 17.11 -0.32 -14.79
C MET A 156 17.65 1.02 -15.33
N ASP A 157 18.43 1.00 -16.41
CA ASP A 157 18.92 2.21 -17.08
C ASP A 157 17.77 3.04 -17.67
N THR A 158 16.79 2.39 -18.28
CA THR A 158 15.56 3.04 -18.80
C THR A 158 14.82 3.75 -17.67
N LEU A 159 14.64 3.06 -16.53
CA LEU A 159 13.97 3.62 -15.36
C LEU A 159 14.76 4.81 -14.78
N TYR A 160 16.08 4.71 -14.68
CA TYR A 160 16.93 5.80 -14.22
C TYR A 160 16.91 7.00 -15.16
N GLN A 161 16.94 6.79 -16.48
CA GLN A 161 16.85 7.86 -17.47
C GLN A 161 15.52 8.59 -17.39
N ALA A 162 14.41 7.84 -17.27
CA ALA A 162 13.07 8.43 -17.10
C ALA A 162 12.97 9.24 -15.79
N TRP A 163 13.53 8.71 -14.70
CA TRP A 163 13.57 9.36 -13.39
C TRP A 163 14.47 10.61 -13.38
N ASP A 164 15.69 10.52 -13.90
CA ASP A 164 16.59 11.66 -14.05
C ASP A 164 15.95 12.77 -14.88
N ALA A 165 15.31 12.41 -15.99
CA ALA A 165 14.56 13.36 -16.82
C ALA A 165 13.26 13.89 -16.21
N SER A 166 12.83 13.39 -15.05
CA SER A 166 11.73 13.97 -14.29
C SER A 166 12.19 14.99 -13.24
N ILE A 167 13.47 14.95 -12.83
CA ILE A 167 14.03 15.78 -11.76
C ILE A 167 14.99 16.84 -12.33
N ASN A 168 15.82 16.45 -13.29
CA ASN A 168 16.85 17.29 -13.87
C ASN A 168 16.41 17.76 -15.26
N ASP A 169 16.03 19.04 -15.33
CA ASP A 169 15.68 19.77 -16.58
C ASP A 169 16.91 20.46 -17.20
N GLY A 170 18.10 19.89 -16.96
CA GLY A 170 19.37 20.46 -17.42
C GLY A 170 19.53 20.46 -18.95
N ASP A 171 20.57 21.14 -19.42
CA ASP A 171 20.95 21.28 -20.83
C ASP A 171 21.30 19.89 -21.42
N LYS A 172 20.27 19.16 -21.87
CA LYS A 172 20.38 17.83 -22.46
C LYS A 172 20.55 17.97 -23.96
N ASP A 173 21.55 17.28 -24.50
CA ASP A 173 21.71 17.20 -25.95
C ASP A 173 20.50 16.53 -26.61
N SER A 174 20.28 16.81 -27.90
CA SER A 174 19.14 16.28 -28.67
C SER A 174 18.96 14.76 -28.56
N GLU A 175 20.06 14.01 -28.54
CA GLU A 175 20.06 12.55 -28.39
C GLU A 175 19.60 12.09 -27.00
N GLN A 176 20.02 12.79 -25.93
CA GLN A 176 19.62 12.49 -24.56
C GLN A 176 18.15 12.79 -24.31
N LEU A 177 17.62 13.85 -24.95
CA LEU A 177 16.20 14.18 -24.92
C LEU A 177 15.34 13.10 -25.58
N GLU A 178 15.78 12.58 -26.73
CA GLU A 178 15.08 11.51 -27.45
C GLU A 178 15.08 10.21 -26.64
N GLN A 179 16.22 9.82 -26.06
CA GLN A 179 16.34 8.64 -25.20
C GLN A 179 15.47 8.77 -23.94
N ALA A 180 15.46 9.93 -23.29
CA ALA A 180 14.62 10.17 -22.12
C ALA A 180 13.12 10.12 -22.47
N ALA A 181 12.72 10.63 -23.63
CA ALA A 181 11.34 10.56 -24.10
C ALA A 181 10.90 9.11 -24.38
N ALA A 182 11.76 8.32 -25.03
CA ALA A 182 11.52 6.90 -25.26
C ALA A 182 11.39 6.12 -23.93
N ALA A 183 12.29 6.39 -22.97
CA ALA A 183 12.25 5.77 -21.65
C ALA A 183 10.96 6.09 -20.87
N LYS A 184 10.51 7.36 -20.93
CA LYS A 184 9.23 7.77 -20.34
C LYS A 184 8.04 7.07 -21.00
N GLU A 185 8.05 6.90 -22.32
CA GLU A 185 6.96 6.20 -23.03
C GLU A 185 6.91 4.71 -22.68
N SER A 186 8.06 4.02 -22.61
CA SER A 186 8.14 2.63 -22.12
C SER A 186 7.56 2.49 -20.71
N LEU A 187 7.97 3.37 -19.79
CA LEU A 187 7.45 3.35 -18.41
C LEU A 187 5.95 3.65 -18.34
N ARG A 188 5.46 4.56 -19.19
CA ARG A 188 4.05 4.90 -19.32
C ARG A 188 3.23 3.69 -19.79
N GLY A 189 3.73 2.93 -20.77
CA GLY A 189 3.10 1.69 -21.23
C GLY A 189 2.91 0.66 -20.11
N ALA A 190 3.95 0.40 -19.32
CA ALA A 190 3.84 -0.50 -18.16
C ALA A 190 2.92 0.05 -17.07
N THR A 191 2.95 1.37 -16.84
CA THR A 191 2.07 2.05 -15.88
C THR A 191 0.60 1.87 -16.26
N MET A 192 0.26 2.02 -17.54
CA MET A 192 -1.10 1.83 -18.03
C MET A 192 -1.65 0.43 -17.71
N GLU A 193 -0.87 -0.64 -17.91
CA GLU A 193 -1.33 -2.00 -17.59
C GLU A 193 -1.55 -2.24 -16.10
N MET A 194 -0.72 -1.65 -15.23
CA MET A 194 -0.95 -1.72 -13.78
C MET A 194 -2.16 -0.87 -13.37
N VAL A 195 -2.36 0.28 -14.01
CA VAL A 195 -3.54 1.14 -13.81
C VAL A 195 -4.83 0.44 -14.24
N GLU A 196 -4.82 -0.27 -15.36
CA GLU A 196 -5.96 -1.08 -15.82
C GLU A 196 -6.32 -2.16 -14.80
N MET A 197 -5.33 -2.87 -14.25
CA MET A 197 -5.54 -3.85 -13.20
C MET A 197 -6.16 -3.22 -11.94
N ALA A 198 -5.60 -2.11 -11.45
CA ALA A 198 -6.15 -1.42 -10.29
C ALA A 198 -7.59 -0.93 -10.56
N SER A 199 -7.83 -0.35 -11.73
CA SER A 199 -9.14 0.16 -12.13
C SER A 199 -10.19 -0.96 -12.19
N PHE A 200 -9.83 -2.13 -12.73
CA PHE A 200 -10.70 -3.31 -12.74
C PHE A 200 -11.19 -3.67 -11.33
N HIS A 201 -10.29 -3.70 -10.36
CA HIS A 201 -10.65 -3.99 -8.96
C HIS A 201 -11.52 -2.88 -8.35
N PHE A 202 -11.19 -1.60 -8.55
CA PHE A 202 -12.04 -0.51 -8.06
C PHE A 202 -13.43 -0.51 -8.68
N HIS A 203 -13.56 -0.86 -9.97
CA HIS A 203 -14.86 -1.01 -10.62
C HIS A 203 -15.69 -2.12 -9.96
N ARG A 204 -15.10 -3.30 -9.74
CA ARG A 204 -15.77 -4.42 -9.08
C ARG A 204 -16.16 -4.10 -7.64
N ALA A 205 -15.31 -3.38 -6.90
CA ALA A 205 -15.65 -2.87 -5.57
C ALA A 205 -16.85 -1.91 -5.62
N ARG A 206 -16.86 -0.96 -6.56
CA ARG A 206 -17.93 0.03 -6.72
C ARG A 206 -19.26 -0.60 -7.12
N GLU A 207 -19.25 -1.63 -7.96
CA GLU A 207 -20.45 -2.40 -8.34
C GLU A 207 -21.06 -3.13 -7.14
N ASN A 208 -20.22 -3.64 -6.24
CA ASN A 208 -20.65 -4.44 -5.10
C ASN A 208 -20.78 -3.66 -3.79
N GLN A 209 -20.38 -2.39 -3.72
CA GLN A 209 -20.37 -1.59 -2.47
C GLN A 209 -21.74 -1.50 -1.77
N GLY A 210 -22.83 -1.59 -2.54
CA GLY A 210 -24.20 -1.55 -2.00
C GLY A 210 -24.53 -2.76 -1.10
N LYS A 211 -23.78 -3.86 -1.26
CA LYS A 211 -23.92 -5.08 -0.46
C LYS A 211 -23.28 -4.96 0.93
N VAL A 212 -22.40 -3.98 1.12
CA VAL A 212 -21.70 -3.75 2.40
C VAL A 212 -22.67 -3.06 3.37
N PRO A 213 -22.83 -3.60 4.60
CA PRO A 213 -23.62 -2.97 5.66
C PRO A 213 -23.17 -1.52 5.93
N LYS A 214 -24.08 -0.67 6.38
CA LYS A 214 -23.80 0.77 6.55
C LYS A 214 -22.64 1.03 7.51
N GLU A 215 -22.54 0.20 8.53
CA GLU A 215 -21.52 0.20 9.58
C GLU A 215 -20.12 -0.02 9.00
N GLY A 216 -20.01 -0.87 7.96
CA GLY A 216 -18.76 -1.22 7.29
C GLY A 216 -18.28 -0.23 6.22
N ARG A 217 -19.16 0.63 5.69
CA ARG A 217 -18.83 1.53 4.57
C ARG A 217 -17.70 2.51 4.89
N MET A 218 -17.61 2.93 6.15
CA MET A 218 -16.53 3.78 6.65
C MET A 218 -15.15 3.16 6.49
N CYS A 219 -15.06 1.84 6.62
CA CYS A 219 -13.81 1.10 6.47
C CYS A 219 -13.32 1.09 5.02
N LEU A 220 -14.19 1.42 4.05
CA LEU A 220 -13.89 1.44 2.63
C LEU A 220 -13.41 2.81 2.12
N LEU A 221 -13.37 3.84 2.98
CA LEU A 221 -12.87 5.17 2.63
C LEU A 221 -11.48 5.20 1.98
N PRO A 222 -10.53 4.28 2.29
CA PRO A 222 -9.26 4.22 1.57
C PRO A 222 -9.41 4.09 0.05
N ALA A 223 -10.53 3.53 -0.45
CA ALA A 223 -10.81 3.45 -1.88
C ALA A 223 -10.83 4.82 -2.57
N VAL A 224 -11.31 5.86 -1.87
CA VAL A 224 -11.39 7.24 -2.37
C VAL A 224 -9.99 7.78 -2.70
N CYS A 225 -8.99 7.46 -1.87
CA CYS A 225 -7.60 7.84 -2.11
C CYS A 225 -7.04 7.17 -3.37
N GLY A 226 -7.34 5.88 -3.56
CA GLY A 226 -6.93 5.13 -4.74
C GLY A 226 -7.56 5.68 -6.02
N LEU A 227 -8.87 5.91 -6.02
CA LEU A 227 -9.60 6.52 -7.12
C LEU A 227 -9.06 7.91 -7.48
N LYS A 228 -8.79 8.75 -6.46
CA LYS A 228 -8.22 10.07 -6.71
C LYS A 228 -6.83 9.99 -7.35
N TYR A 229 -6.04 9.00 -6.98
CA TYR A 229 -4.72 8.78 -7.58
C TYR A 229 -4.83 8.29 -9.02
N LEU A 230 -5.79 7.42 -9.33
CA LEU A 230 -6.10 7.01 -10.72
C LEU A 230 -6.48 8.22 -11.59
N ASP A 231 -7.37 9.08 -11.12
CA ASP A 231 -7.74 10.31 -11.81
C ASP A 231 -6.51 11.19 -12.06
N SER A 232 -5.62 11.29 -11.06
CA SER A 232 -4.40 12.09 -11.15
C SER A 232 -3.38 11.51 -12.14
N LEU A 233 -3.27 10.18 -12.23
CA LEU A 233 -2.46 9.51 -13.24
C LEU A 233 -3.02 9.77 -14.64
N ASN A 234 -4.33 9.65 -14.82
CA ASN A 234 -4.98 9.94 -16.10
C ASN A 234 -4.78 11.41 -16.54
N GLU A 235 -4.91 12.37 -15.61
CA GLU A 235 -4.60 13.79 -15.87
C GLU A 235 -3.13 14.01 -16.29
N CYS A 236 -2.20 13.22 -15.76
CA CYS A 236 -0.78 13.26 -16.09
C CYS A 236 -0.43 12.32 -17.27
N ASN A 237 -1.41 11.88 -18.05
CA ASN A 237 -1.22 10.97 -19.17
C ASN A 237 -0.46 9.68 -18.80
N TYR A 238 -0.68 9.16 -17.59
CA TYR A 238 -0.01 7.99 -17.01
C TYR A 238 1.51 8.11 -16.85
N ASP A 239 2.07 9.33 -16.87
CA ASP A 239 3.43 9.57 -16.41
C ASP A 239 3.48 9.48 -14.88
N VAL A 240 3.91 8.32 -14.37
CA VAL A 240 4.02 8.04 -12.93
C VAL A 240 5.09 8.89 -12.23
N LEU A 241 6.02 9.46 -13.00
CA LEU A 241 7.11 10.32 -12.51
C LEU A 241 6.78 11.80 -12.65
N HIS A 242 5.58 12.15 -13.12
CA HIS A 242 5.16 13.53 -13.32
C HIS A 242 5.36 14.36 -12.03
N PRO A 243 5.96 15.57 -12.09
CA PRO A 243 6.33 16.36 -10.90
C PRO A 243 5.21 16.56 -9.88
N VAL A 244 3.97 16.69 -10.37
CA VAL A 244 2.76 16.85 -9.54
C VAL A 244 2.42 15.60 -8.71
N LEU A 245 2.81 14.41 -9.16
CA LEU A 245 2.58 13.16 -8.43
C LEU A 245 3.69 12.86 -7.43
N VAL A 246 4.94 13.19 -7.77
CA VAL A 246 6.12 12.90 -6.94
C VAL A 246 6.45 14.00 -5.93
N GLY A 247 5.77 15.15 -5.99
CA GLY A 247 5.96 16.27 -5.07
C GLY A 247 7.19 17.14 -5.38
N GLY A 248 7.66 17.12 -6.63
CA GLY A 248 8.90 17.78 -7.07
C GLY A 248 8.73 19.18 -7.66
N GLY A 249 7.57 19.82 -7.50
CA GLY A 249 7.32 21.16 -8.06
C GLY A 249 7.33 22.25 -6.98
N ASP A 250 8.42 22.99 -6.87
CA ASP A 250 8.48 24.24 -6.05
C ASP A 250 7.76 25.42 -6.73
N ASP A 251 7.27 25.24 -7.96
CA ASP A 251 6.54 26.28 -8.67
C ASP A 251 5.13 26.50 -8.08
N ALA A 252 4.71 27.76 -8.01
CA ALA A 252 3.43 28.20 -7.46
C ALA A 252 2.23 27.48 -8.13
N ALA A 253 2.36 27.10 -9.40
CA ALA A 253 1.37 26.31 -10.13
C ALA A 253 1.21 24.89 -9.55
N ALA A 254 2.31 24.22 -9.21
CA ALA A 254 2.29 22.88 -8.62
C ALA A 254 1.66 22.91 -7.21
N VAL A 255 2.01 23.90 -6.40
CA VAL A 255 1.43 24.11 -5.06
C VAL A 255 -0.08 24.39 -5.14
N ALA A 256 -0.52 25.21 -6.10
CA ALA A 256 -1.94 25.49 -6.31
C ALA A 256 -2.73 24.24 -6.75
N LEU A 257 -2.14 23.44 -7.64
CA LEU A 257 -2.72 22.19 -8.10
C LEU A 257 -2.83 21.17 -6.96
N GLU A 258 -1.81 21.06 -6.11
CA GLU A 258 -1.82 20.20 -4.93
C GLU A 258 -2.92 20.62 -3.94
N ARG A 259 -3.06 21.92 -3.67
CA ARG A 259 -4.16 22.45 -2.82
C ARG A 259 -5.53 22.10 -3.39
N ARG A 260 -5.72 22.26 -4.70
CA ARG A 260 -6.98 21.91 -5.38
C ARG A 260 -7.26 20.40 -5.28
N ARG A 261 -6.24 19.56 -5.44
CA ARG A 261 -6.35 18.09 -5.28
C ARG A 261 -6.72 17.70 -3.85
N LYS A 262 -6.09 18.31 -2.84
CA LYS A 262 -6.43 18.10 -1.42
C LYS A 262 -7.88 18.49 -1.11
N LEU A 263 -8.32 19.66 -1.58
CA LEU A 263 -9.71 20.11 -1.43
C LEU A 263 -10.69 19.17 -2.11
N SER A 264 -10.39 18.74 -3.34
CA SER A 264 -11.18 17.77 -4.09
C SER A 264 -11.27 16.42 -3.34
N LEU A 265 -10.16 15.92 -2.79
CA LEU A 265 -10.14 14.71 -1.98
C LEU A 265 -10.99 14.85 -0.72
N MET A 266 -10.88 15.98 0.00
CA MET A 266 -11.71 16.25 1.18
C MET A 266 -13.20 16.27 0.84
N MET A 267 -13.60 16.91 -0.26
CA MET A 267 -15.00 16.89 -0.71
C MET A 267 -15.45 15.47 -1.10
N MET A 268 -14.59 14.70 -1.77
CA MET A 268 -14.92 13.33 -2.18
C MET A 268 -15.05 12.39 -0.97
N MET A 269 -14.16 12.52 0.02
CA MET A 269 -14.27 11.82 1.30
C MET A 269 -15.53 12.23 2.05
N GLY A 270 -15.84 13.54 2.13
CA GLY A 270 -17.06 14.03 2.76
C GLY A 270 -18.34 13.51 2.08
N ARG A 271 -18.37 13.49 0.75
CA ARG A 271 -19.48 12.89 -0.01
C ARG A 271 -19.59 11.40 0.26
N THR A 272 -18.48 10.67 0.24
CA THR A 272 -18.45 9.22 0.48
C THR A 272 -18.89 8.91 1.91
N TRP A 273 -18.48 9.71 2.88
CA TRP A 273 -18.91 9.61 4.26
C TRP A 273 -20.42 9.77 4.42
N LEU A 274 -21.01 10.77 3.74
CA LEU A 274 -22.45 11.04 3.79
C LEU A 274 -23.30 10.02 3.03
N THR A 275 -22.83 9.57 1.87
CA THR A 275 -23.60 8.71 0.96
C THR A 275 -23.32 7.23 1.16
N GLY A 276 -22.17 6.89 1.75
CA GLY A 276 -21.62 5.55 1.78
C GLY A 276 -21.19 5.04 0.40
N THR A 277 -21.04 5.93 -0.59
CA THR A 277 -20.66 5.55 -1.96
C THR A 277 -19.39 6.25 -2.42
N PHE A 278 -18.41 5.48 -2.88
CA PHE A 278 -17.12 5.96 -3.41
C PHE A 278 -17.03 5.85 -4.93
#